data_AF-A0A7C0Y1H3-F1
#
_entry.id   AF-A0A7C0Y1H3-F1
#
_cell.length_a   1.000
_cell.length_b   1.000
_cell.length_c   1.000
_cell.angle_alpha   90.00
_cell.angle_beta   90.00
_cell.angle_gamma   90.00
#
_symmetry.space_group_name_H-M   'P 1'
#
loop_
_entity.id
_entity.type
_entity.pdbx_description
1 polymer ?
#
loop_
_entity_poly.entity_id
_entity_poly.type
_entity_poly.pdbx_seq_one_letter_code
_entity_poly.pdbx_strand_id
1 'polypeptide(L)'
;LIRICRDVVSANSNDYTRVDEWLLSTLQRKMKKITSAMEKLKTRTAFNEALYGLYNDWKWYIRRTGGRLGKAAEKFLEEWVKILAPFIPFTAEECWSMLGKSGFVSLEKWPEPREELINEDAELREDLLKNLMEDIRSITEVYGKPPKKIVIYVSSKKKRELLGKAIELKSLESKAALGNLIKWMIAEKLADKKKAPTLAKLMVDTLASLTSKYKEKTLLNVAENELEFYEESREFLEREFNANVEIYSEDQENIYDPRNKASTALPLRPGIYIE
;
A
#
# COMPACT_ATOMS: atom_id res chain seq x y z
N LEU A 1 2.76 -22.09 8.42
CA LEU A 1 1.29 -22.20 8.30
C LEU A 1 0.65 -22.63 9.62
N ILE A 2 0.96 -23.82 10.16
CA ILE A 2 0.38 -24.34 11.43
C ILE A 2 0.37 -23.31 12.58
N ARG A 3 1.50 -22.63 12.82
CA ARG A 3 1.57 -21.56 13.84
C ARG A 3 0.58 -20.43 13.56
N ILE A 4 0.49 -19.99 12.31
CA ILE A 4 -0.45 -18.94 11.88
C ILE A 4 -1.89 -19.38 12.13
N CYS A 5 -2.23 -20.64 11.83
CA CYS A 5 -3.56 -21.19 12.12
C CYS A 5 -3.89 -21.17 13.60
N ARG A 6 -2.94 -21.56 14.46
CA ARG A 6 -3.13 -21.50 15.91
C ARG A 6 -3.39 -20.07 16.38
N ASP A 7 -2.59 -19.12 15.90
CA ASP A 7 -2.72 -17.70 16.26
C ASP A 7 -4.10 -17.16 15.84
N VAL A 8 -4.56 -17.49 14.62
CA VAL A 8 -5.89 -17.09 14.10
C VAL A 8 -7.03 -17.70 14.90
N VAL A 9 -7.00 -19.00 15.18
CA VAL A 9 -8.06 -19.69 15.95
C VAL A 9 -8.14 -19.17 17.38
N SER A 10 -7.02 -18.75 17.96
CA SER A 10 -6.98 -18.18 19.31
C SER A 10 -7.48 -16.73 19.39
N ALA A 11 -7.60 -16.04 18.25
CA ALA A 11 -7.97 -14.64 18.22
C ALA A 11 -9.50 -14.46 18.21
N ASN A 12 -10.01 -13.85 19.28
CA ASN A 12 -11.40 -13.43 19.38
C ASN A 12 -11.52 -11.95 18.97
N SER A 13 -11.65 -11.67 17.68
CA SER A 13 -11.86 -10.30 17.20
C SER A 13 -12.80 -10.29 16.01
N ASN A 14 -13.88 -9.53 16.15
CA ASN A 14 -14.91 -9.34 15.11
C ASN A 14 -14.74 -8.02 14.36
N ASP A 15 -13.69 -7.26 14.66
CA ASP A 15 -13.48 -5.95 14.06
C ASP A 15 -13.05 -6.11 12.60
N TYR A 16 -13.63 -5.27 11.75
CA TYR A 16 -13.31 -5.17 10.33
C TYR A 16 -12.68 -3.81 10.08
N THR A 17 -11.42 -3.80 9.66
CA THR A 17 -10.56 -2.62 9.51
C THR A 17 -10.26 -2.33 8.05
N ARG A 18 -9.78 -1.12 7.73
CA ARG A 18 -9.32 -0.79 6.36
C ARG A 18 -8.18 -1.71 5.88
N VAL A 19 -7.37 -2.21 6.81
CA VAL A 19 -6.26 -3.13 6.51
C VAL A 19 -6.79 -4.53 6.13
N ASP A 20 -7.98 -4.90 6.61
CA ASP A 20 -8.66 -6.13 6.20
C ASP A 20 -9.11 -6.09 4.74
N GLU A 21 -9.57 -4.94 4.26
CA GLU A 21 -9.92 -4.73 2.85
C GLU A 21 -8.70 -4.94 1.94
N TRP A 22 -7.54 -4.43 2.37
CA TRP A 22 -6.27 -4.65 1.66
C TRP A 22 -5.90 -6.14 1.60
N LEU A 23 -6.01 -6.84 2.73
CA LEU A 23 -5.65 -8.27 2.81
C LEU A 23 -6.54 -9.12 1.89
N LEU A 24 -7.85 -8.86 1.87
CA LEU A 24 -8.77 -9.58 1.01
C LEU A 24 -8.58 -9.23 -0.47
N SER A 25 -8.31 -7.96 -0.79
CA SER A 25 -8.06 -7.49 -2.15
C SER A 25 -6.82 -8.16 -2.76
N THR A 26 -5.70 -8.16 -2.02
CA THR A 26 -4.45 -8.78 -2.46
C THR A 26 -4.58 -10.30 -2.63
N LEU A 27 -5.33 -10.96 -1.75
CA LEU A 27 -5.67 -12.38 -1.89
C LEU A 27 -6.37 -12.66 -3.23
N GLN A 28 -7.35 -11.85 -3.64
CA GLN A 28 -8.04 -12.07 -4.91
C GLN A 28 -7.07 -11.98 -6.10
N ARG A 29 -6.18 -10.98 -6.11
CA ARG A 29 -5.18 -10.84 -7.18
C ARG A 29 -4.23 -12.03 -7.24
N LYS A 30 -3.78 -12.53 -6.08
CA LYS A 30 -2.87 -13.67 -6.02
C LYS A 30 -3.58 -14.96 -6.41
N MET A 31 -4.81 -15.14 -5.99
CA MET A 31 -5.63 -16.27 -6.41
C MET A 31 -5.76 -16.32 -7.93
N LYS A 32 -6.07 -15.21 -8.61
CA LYS A 32 -6.07 -15.14 -10.09
C LYS A 32 -4.72 -15.55 -10.70
N LYS A 33 -3.63 -15.02 -10.16
CA LYS A 33 -2.27 -15.29 -10.65
C LYS A 33 -1.88 -16.75 -10.46
N ILE A 34 -2.21 -17.34 -9.30
CA ILE A 34 -1.92 -18.74 -8.96
C ILE A 34 -2.76 -19.66 -9.84
N THR A 35 -4.07 -19.42 -9.95
CA THR A 35 -4.97 -20.20 -10.82
C THR A 35 -4.47 -20.19 -12.27
N SER A 36 -4.15 -19.02 -12.83
CA SER A 36 -3.62 -18.94 -14.20
C SER A 36 -2.27 -19.64 -14.37
N ALA A 37 -1.41 -19.63 -13.35
CA ALA A 37 -0.14 -20.35 -13.37
C ALA A 37 -0.35 -21.87 -13.32
N MET A 38 -1.29 -22.35 -12.49
CA MET A 38 -1.67 -23.76 -12.40
C MET A 38 -2.24 -24.27 -13.73
N GLU A 39 -3.18 -23.55 -14.34
CA GLU A 39 -3.77 -23.89 -15.66
C GLU A 39 -2.71 -23.98 -16.76
N LYS A 40 -1.67 -23.13 -16.70
CA LYS A 40 -0.55 -23.12 -17.65
C LYS A 40 0.59 -24.08 -17.26
N LEU A 41 0.38 -24.93 -16.25
CA LEU A 41 1.36 -25.87 -15.71
C LEU A 41 2.68 -25.22 -15.25
N LYS A 42 2.64 -23.93 -14.89
CA LYS A 42 3.78 -23.18 -14.32
C LYS A 42 3.85 -23.43 -12.81
N THR A 43 4.05 -24.68 -12.42
CA THR A 43 3.99 -25.16 -11.03
C THR A 43 4.91 -24.41 -10.09
N ARG A 44 6.17 -24.13 -10.48
CA ARG A 44 7.11 -23.32 -9.68
C ARG A 44 6.60 -21.91 -9.41
N THR A 45 6.00 -21.26 -10.42
CA THR A 45 5.44 -19.91 -10.27
C THR A 45 4.21 -19.94 -9.35
N ALA A 46 3.32 -20.91 -9.55
CA ALA A 46 2.14 -21.09 -8.72
C ALA A 46 2.51 -21.34 -7.25
N PHE A 47 3.42 -22.28 -7.00
CA PHE A 47 3.89 -22.61 -5.65
C PHE A 47 4.57 -21.41 -4.97
N ASN A 48 5.46 -20.70 -5.68
CA ASN A 48 6.14 -19.54 -5.11
C ASN A 48 5.16 -18.43 -4.71
N GLU A 49 4.15 -18.16 -5.53
CA GLU A 49 3.13 -17.15 -5.20
C GLU A 49 2.20 -17.64 -4.08
N ALA A 50 1.79 -18.91 -4.11
CA ALA A 50 0.96 -19.53 -3.09
C ALA A 50 1.64 -19.57 -1.72
N LEU A 51 2.94 -19.89 -1.66
CA LEU A 51 3.67 -19.97 -0.41
C LEU A 51 4.22 -18.60 0.00
N TYR A 52 5.15 -18.04 -0.77
CA TYR A 52 5.87 -16.83 -0.37
C TYR A 52 5.08 -15.55 -0.65
N GLY A 53 4.32 -15.52 -1.74
CA GLY A 53 3.47 -14.38 -2.08
C GLY A 53 2.47 -14.10 -0.97
N LEU A 54 1.58 -15.06 -0.68
CA LEU A 54 0.56 -14.91 0.36
C LEU A 54 1.19 -14.78 1.77
N TYR A 55 2.31 -15.43 2.05
CA TYR A 55 3.03 -15.25 3.31
C TYR A 55 3.55 -13.82 3.51
N ASN A 56 4.04 -13.18 2.45
CA ASN A 56 4.48 -11.79 2.54
C ASN A 56 3.32 -10.84 2.82
N ASP A 57 2.15 -11.10 2.24
CA ASP A 57 0.97 -10.28 2.51
C ASP A 57 0.50 -10.46 3.95
N TRP A 58 0.47 -11.70 4.44
CA TRP A 58 0.20 -12.01 5.84
C TRP A 58 1.18 -11.31 6.78
N LYS A 59 2.48 -11.36 6.49
CA LYS A 59 3.52 -10.70 7.29
C LYS A 59 3.32 -9.19 7.33
N TRP A 60 2.97 -8.58 6.20
CA TRP A 60 2.64 -7.15 6.14
C TRP A 60 1.41 -6.84 7.00
N TYR A 61 0.34 -7.62 6.84
CA TYR A 61 -0.90 -7.46 7.60
C TYR A 61 -0.66 -7.46 9.11
N ILE A 62 0.02 -8.49 9.64
CA ILE A 62 0.36 -8.60 11.07
C ILE A 62 1.18 -7.39 11.56
N ARG A 63 2.17 -6.97 10.76
CA ARG A 63 3.01 -5.83 11.10
C ARG A 63 2.21 -4.53 11.13
N ARG A 64 1.32 -4.33 10.16
CA ARG A 64 0.46 -3.14 10.01
C ARG A 64 -0.58 -3.05 11.13
N THR A 65 -1.18 -4.17 11.53
CA THR A 65 -2.19 -4.24 12.61
C THR A 65 -1.58 -4.34 14.02
N GLY A 66 -0.26 -4.53 14.13
CA GLY A 66 0.40 -4.73 15.42
C GLY A 66 0.08 -6.06 16.08
N GLY A 67 -0.19 -7.09 15.27
CA GLY A 67 -0.56 -8.42 15.74
C GLY A 67 -2.05 -8.60 16.01
N ARG A 68 -2.87 -7.55 15.89
CA ARG A 68 -4.33 -7.69 15.97
C ARG A 68 -4.83 -8.40 14.72
N LEU A 69 -5.67 -9.41 14.91
CA LEU A 69 -6.29 -10.16 13.83
C LEU A 69 -7.73 -9.67 13.69
N GLY A 70 -8.09 -9.21 12.50
CA GLY A 70 -9.47 -8.85 12.15
C GLY A 70 -10.20 -10.03 11.49
N LYS A 71 -11.47 -9.84 11.15
CA LYS A 71 -12.31 -10.88 10.55
C LYS A 71 -11.78 -11.39 9.20
N ALA A 72 -11.04 -10.57 8.45
CA ALA A 72 -10.45 -11.01 7.19
C ALA A 72 -9.33 -12.05 7.37
N ALA A 73 -8.69 -12.11 8.54
CA ALA A 73 -7.59 -13.03 8.79
C ALA A 73 -8.00 -14.50 8.67
N GLU A 74 -9.15 -14.86 9.26
CA GLU A 74 -9.70 -16.21 9.16
C GLU A 74 -10.07 -16.56 7.71
N LYS A 75 -10.79 -15.67 7.03
CA LYS A 75 -11.16 -15.87 5.62
C LYS A 75 -9.93 -15.99 4.72
N PHE A 76 -8.92 -15.14 4.93
CA PHE A 76 -7.67 -15.21 4.19
C PHE A 76 -6.98 -16.56 4.38
N LEU A 77 -6.89 -17.01 5.62
CA LEU A 77 -6.25 -18.27 5.95
C LEU A 77 -7.01 -19.49 5.40
N GLU A 78 -8.35 -19.47 5.43
CA GLU A 78 -9.17 -20.52 4.83
C GLU A 78 -8.86 -20.69 3.33
N GLU A 79 -8.90 -19.60 2.55
CA GLU A 79 -8.61 -19.67 1.12
C GLU A 79 -7.14 -20.01 0.85
N TRP A 80 -6.22 -19.53 1.70
CA TRP A 80 -4.80 -19.84 1.58
C TRP A 80 -4.53 -21.34 1.81
N VAL A 81 -5.20 -21.97 2.77
CA VAL A 81 -5.12 -23.41 3.03
C VAL A 81 -5.62 -24.22 1.82
N LYS A 82 -6.75 -23.83 1.21
CA LYS A 82 -7.24 -24.46 -0.03
C LYS A 82 -6.25 -24.33 -1.18
N ILE A 83 -5.67 -23.13 -1.38
CA ILE A 83 -4.66 -22.88 -2.41
C ILE A 83 -3.42 -23.77 -2.22
N LEU A 84 -3.01 -24.01 -0.97
CA LEU A 84 -1.83 -24.80 -0.65
C LEU A 84 -2.05 -26.32 -0.68
N ALA A 85 -3.30 -26.78 -0.69
CA ALA A 85 -3.64 -28.21 -0.62
C ALA A 85 -2.96 -29.06 -1.71
N PRO A 86 -2.88 -28.64 -2.99
CA PRO A 86 -2.18 -29.43 -4.02
C PRO A 86 -0.66 -29.48 -3.87
N PHE A 87 -0.07 -28.59 -3.06
CA PHE A 87 1.39 -28.48 -2.91
C PHE A 87 1.90 -29.10 -1.61
N ILE A 88 1.17 -28.91 -0.51
CA ILE A 88 1.54 -29.37 0.84
C ILE A 88 0.34 -29.99 1.58
N PRO A 89 -0.23 -31.08 1.03
CA PRO A 89 -1.54 -31.61 1.44
C PRO A 89 -1.64 -31.92 2.94
N PHE A 90 -0.64 -32.59 3.52
CA PHE A 90 -0.66 -32.94 4.96
C PHE A 90 -0.73 -31.71 5.87
N THR A 91 0.01 -30.64 5.52
CA THR A 91 -0.04 -29.39 6.28
C THR A 91 -1.37 -28.67 6.09
N ALA A 92 -1.92 -28.70 4.87
CA ALA A 92 -3.21 -28.10 4.57
C ALA A 92 -4.36 -28.79 5.32
N GLU A 93 -4.39 -30.13 5.37
CA GLU A 93 -5.39 -30.90 6.11
C GLU A 93 -5.34 -30.63 7.62
N GLU A 94 -4.13 -30.59 8.22
CA GLU A 94 -3.97 -30.22 9.63
C GLU A 94 -4.50 -28.80 9.90
N CYS A 95 -4.16 -27.85 9.04
CA CYS A 95 -4.63 -26.46 9.17
C CYS A 95 -6.16 -26.36 8.99
N TRP A 96 -6.74 -27.14 8.08
CA TRP A 96 -8.18 -27.21 7.84
C TRP A 96 -8.93 -27.71 9.08
N SER A 97 -8.43 -28.78 9.70
CA SER A 97 -8.97 -29.31 10.95
C SER A 97 -8.83 -28.32 12.11
N MET A 98 -7.67 -27.65 12.24
CA MET A 98 -7.46 -26.61 13.25
C MET A 98 -8.44 -25.45 13.12
N LEU A 99 -8.82 -25.07 11.89
CA LEU A 99 -9.83 -24.05 11.61
C LEU A 99 -11.28 -24.51 11.91
N GLY A 100 -11.46 -25.72 12.46
CA GLY A 100 -12.77 -26.27 12.80
C GLY A 100 -13.62 -26.66 11.58
N LYS A 101 -12.99 -26.80 10.40
CA LYS A 101 -13.70 -27.19 9.19
C LYS A 101 -13.90 -28.71 9.15
N SER A 102 -14.99 -29.14 8.51
CA SER A 102 -15.32 -30.55 8.33
C SER A 102 -14.79 -31.10 7.00
N GLY A 103 -14.62 -32.42 6.91
CA GLY A 103 -14.17 -33.08 5.70
C GLY A 103 -12.67 -32.87 5.42
N PHE A 104 -12.26 -33.21 4.20
CA PHE A 104 -10.88 -33.08 3.74
C PHE A 104 -10.75 -31.87 2.81
N VAL A 105 -9.74 -31.02 3.02
CA VAL A 105 -9.51 -29.86 2.13
C VAL A 105 -9.20 -30.29 0.70
N SER A 106 -8.64 -31.49 0.52
CA SER A 106 -8.41 -32.09 -0.81
C SER A 106 -9.69 -32.34 -1.62
N LEU A 107 -10.86 -32.40 -0.97
CA LEU A 107 -12.18 -32.55 -1.62
C LEU A 107 -12.93 -31.22 -1.78
N GLU A 108 -12.41 -30.14 -1.21
CA GLU A 108 -13.02 -28.81 -1.30
C GLU A 108 -12.85 -28.21 -2.70
N LYS A 109 -13.76 -27.29 -3.05
CA LYS A 109 -13.66 -26.55 -4.30
C LYS A 109 -12.44 -25.64 -4.29
N TRP A 110 -11.76 -25.56 -5.44
CA TRP A 110 -10.72 -24.56 -5.66
C TRP A 110 -11.30 -23.16 -5.45
N PRO A 111 -10.61 -22.26 -4.74
CA PRO A 111 -11.16 -20.95 -4.44
C PRO A 111 -11.18 -20.08 -5.69
N GLU A 112 -12.31 -19.41 -5.90
CA GLU A 112 -12.57 -18.57 -7.06
C GLU A 112 -12.42 -17.08 -6.70
N PRO A 113 -11.63 -16.32 -7.49
CA PRO A 113 -11.46 -14.89 -7.27
C PRO A 113 -12.77 -14.11 -7.42
N ARG A 114 -13.04 -13.22 -6.48
CA ARG A 114 -14.22 -12.35 -6.43
C ARG A 114 -13.83 -10.91 -6.74
N GLU A 115 -14.25 -10.41 -7.90
CA GLU A 115 -13.92 -9.06 -8.37
C GLU A 115 -14.40 -7.97 -7.42
N GLU A 116 -15.53 -8.19 -6.74
CA GLU A 116 -16.12 -7.26 -5.78
C GLU A 116 -15.29 -7.06 -4.51
N LEU A 117 -14.36 -7.97 -4.22
CA LEU A 117 -13.43 -7.85 -3.09
C LEU A 117 -12.13 -7.14 -3.48
N ILE A 118 -11.93 -6.80 -4.75
CA ILE A 118 -10.76 -6.05 -5.21
C ILE A 118 -10.98 -4.57 -4.93
N ASN A 119 -10.28 -4.07 -3.92
CA ASN A 119 -10.23 -2.67 -3.54
C ASN A 119 -8.88 -2.07 -3.98
N GLU A 120 -8.86 -1.39 -5.13
CA GLU A 120 -7.68 -0.71 -5.66
C GLU A 120 -7.21 0.44 -4.75
N ASP A 121 -8.13 1.13 -4.06
CA ASP A 121 -7.79 2.25 -3.18
C ASP A 121 -7.03 1.76 -1.94
N ALA A 122 -7.49 0.67 -1.33
CA ALA A 122 -6.81 0.03 -0.20
C ALA A 122 -5.42 -0.48 -0.60
N GLU A 123 -5.29 -1.09 -1.78
CA GLU A 123 -4.00 -1.52 -2.34
C GLU A 123 -3.04 -0.35 -2.55
N LEU A 124 -3.51 0.75 -3.14
CA LEU A 124 -2.67 1.91 -3.40
C LEU A 124 -2.21 2.56 -2.09
N ARG A 125 -3.10 2.75 -1.12
CA ARG A 125 -2.76 3.32 0.20
C ARG A 125 -1.63 2.56 0.89
N GLU A 126 -1.72 1.23 0.94
CA GLU A 126 -0.68 0.41 1.57
C GLU A 126 0.64 0.40 0.77
N ASP A 127 0.58 0.50 -0.55
CA ASP A 127 1.78 0.69 -1.36
C ASP A 127 2.45 2.06 -1.11
N LEU A 128 1.67 3.13 -0.98
CA LEU A 128 2.19 4.46 -0.60
C LEU A 128 2.84 4.43 0.78
N LEU A 129 2.23 3.75 1.74
CA LEU A 129 2.78 3.61 3.09
C LEU A 129 4.11 2.83 3.08
N LYS A 130 4.19 1.74 2.31
CA LYS A 130 5.46 1.00 2.13
C LYS A 130 6.54 1.87 1.52
N ASN A 131 6.22 2.62 0.46
CA ASN A 131 7.16 3.52 -0.20
C ASN A 131 7.62 4.64 0.75
N LEU A 132 6.71 5.24 1.51
CA LEU A 132 7.03 6.23 2.54
C LEU A 132 8.00 5.66 3.58
N MET A 133 7.77 4.43 4.04
CA MET A 133 8.67 3.78 4.98
C MET A 133 10.05 3.53 4.39
N GLU A 134 10.14 3.15 3.12
CA GLU A 134 11.41 2.98 2.41
C GLU A 134 12.15 4.33 2.24
N ASP A 135 11.42 5.40 1.94
CA ASP A 135 11.97 6.75 1.86
C ASP A 135 12.51 7.22 3.22
N ILE A 136 11.76 7.01 4.31
CA ILE A 136 12.20 7.34 5.68
C ILE A 136 13.47 6.56 6.04
N ARG A 137 13.54 5.26 5.71
CA ARG A 137 14.72 4.42 5.95
C ARG A 137 15.92 4.93 5.17
N SER A 138 15.74 5.23 3.88
CA SER A 138 16.79 5.75 3.02
C SER A 138 17.35 7.08 3.55
N ILE A 139 16.50 7.97 4.03
CA ILE A 139 16.93 9.24 4.65
C ILE A 139 17.66 8.98 5.97
N THR A 140 17.17 8.04 6.78
CA THR A 140 17.77 7.67 8.07
C THR A 140 19.17 7.07 7.89
N GLU A 141 19.36 6.21 6.87
CA GLU A 141 20.65 5.61 6.52
C GLU A 141 21.67 6.69 6.13
N VAL A 142 21.25 7.68 5.35
CA VAL A 142 22.11 8.82 4.97
C VAL A 142 22.44 9.70 6.18
N TYR A 143 21.52 9.85 7.13
CA TYR A 143 21.73 10.63 8.35
C TYR A 143 22.61 9.90 9.38
N GLY A 144 22.65 8.57 9.34
CA GLY A 144 23.53 7.72 10.15
C GLY A 144 23.13 7.57 11.62
N LYS A 145 21.95 8.08 12.01
CA LYS A 145 21.39 7.96 13.37
C LYS A 145 19.90 7.66 13.30
N PRO A 146 19.34 6.91 14.28
CA PRO A 146 17.91 6.68 14.34
C PRO A 146 17.17 8.01 14.56
N PRO A 147 16.02 8.20 13.89
CA PRO A 147 15.24 9.42 14.01
C PRO A 147 14.62 9.51 15.41
N LYS A 148 14.60 10.71 15.99
CA LYS A 148 13.78 11.01 17.18
C LYS A 148 12.42 11.54 16.77
N LYS A 149 12.37 12.31 15.68
CA LYS A 149 11.16 12.93 15.16
C LYS A 149 11.11 12.81 13.64
N ILE A 150 9.95 12.42 13.12
CA ILE A 150 9.65 12.30 11.70
C ILE A 150 8.47 13.21 11.42
N VAL A 151 8.63 14.13 10.48
CA VAL A 151 7.56 15.04 10.06
C VAL A 151 7.21 14.75 8.61
N ILE A 152 5.93 14.41 8.38
CA ILE A 152 5.37 14.06 7.08
C ILE A 152 4.47 15.20 6.63
N TYR A 153 4.70 15.71 5.42
CA TYR A 153 3.93 16.80 4.83
C TYR A 153 3.10 16.27 3.67
N VAL A 154 1.78 16.41 3.78
CA VAL A 154 0.84 16.10 2.71
C VAL A 154 0.63 17.34 1.85
N SER A 155 0.61 17.16 0.53
CA SER A 155 0.45 18.28 -0.41
C SER A 155 -0.87 19.04 -0.16
N SER A 156 -0.80 20.35 -0.38
CA SER A 156 -1.95 21.25 -0.35
C SER A 156 -3.10 20.81 -1.26
N LYS A 157 -4.32 21.24 -0.94
CA LYS A 157 -5.50 21.00 -1.79
C LYS A 157 -5.29 21.57 -3.19
N LYS A 158 -4.64 22.72 -3.30
CA LYS A 158 -4.30 23.35 -4.60
C LYS A 158 -3.34 22.49 -5.43
N LYS A 159 -2.32 21.90 -4.80
CA LYS A 159 -1.41 20.97 -5.50
C LYS A 159 -2.08 19.66 -5.91
N ARG A 160 -3.26 19.30 -5.39
CA ARG A 160 -4.01 18.13 -5.88
C ARG A 160 -4.50 18.33 -7.31
N GLU A 161 -4.81 19.57 -7.70
CA GLU A 161 -5.16 19.89 -9.09
C GLU A 161 -4.01 19.56 -10.05
N LEU A 162 -2.76 19.57 -9.56
CA LEU A 162 -1.59 19.11 -10.33
C LEU A 162 -1.73 17.65 -10.77
N LEU A 163 -2.28 16.78 -9.92
CA LEU A 163 -2.49 15.37 -10.26
C LEU A 163 -3.51 15.23 -11.38
N GLY A 164 -4.64 15.94 -11.27
CA GLY A 164 -5.64 15.98 -12.34
C GLY A 164 -5.04 16.48 -13.65
N LYS A 165 -4.28 17.57 -13.61
CA LYS A 165 -3.61 18.12 -14.80
C LYS A 165 -2.56 17.17 -15.37
N ALA A 166 -1.77 16.51 -14.53
CA ALA A 166 -0.77 15.56 -14.96
C ALA A 166 -1.42 14.34 -15.64
N ILE A 167 -2.57 13.87 -15.14
CA ILE A 167 -3.38 12.81 -15.75
C ILE A 167 -3.89 13.24 -17.14
N GLU A 168 -4.45 14.45 -17.28
CA GLU A 168 -4.91 14.97 -18.58
C GLU A 168 -3.78 15.03 -19.62
N LEU A 169 -2.59 15.48 -19.18
CA LEU A 169 -1.43 15.68 -20.04
C LEU A 169 -0.69 14.38 -20.37
N LYS A 170 -1.05 13.25 -19.76
CA LYS A 170 -0.44 11.93 -20.02
C LYS A 170 -0.61 11.45 -21.46
N SER A 171 -1.65 11.91 -22.15
CA SER A 171 -1.91 11.59 -23.56
C SER A 171 -0.88 12.19 -24.53
N LEU A 172 -0.10 13.17 -24.07
CA LEU A 172 0.95 13.83 -24.85
C LEU A 172 2.29 13.11 -24.70
N GLU A 173 3.22 13.36 -25.63
CA GLU A 173 4.60 12.91 -25.48
C GLU A 173 5.22 13.42 -24.17
N SER A 174 6.02 12.60 -23.48
CA SER A 174 6.53 12.88 -22.12
C SER A 174 7.25 14.23 -22.00
N LYS A 175 7.96 14.68 -23.04
CA LYS A 175 8.62 16.01 -23.06
C LYS A 175 7.61 17.15 -23.15
N ALA A 176 6.56 16.99 -23.95
CA ALA A 176 5.49 17.96 -24.10
C ALA A 176 4.63 18.04 -22.82
N ALA A 177 4.30 16.89 -22.24
CA ALA A 177 3.60 16.79 -20.96
C ALA A 177 4.35 17.55 -19.84
N LEU A 178 5.66 17.30 -19.70
CA LEU A 178 6.50 17.98 -18.72
C LEU A 178 6.55 19.50 -18.95
N GLY A 179 6.77 19.94 -20.19
CA GLY A 179 6.85 21.37 -20.52
C GLY A 179 5.53 22.11 -20.24
N ASN A 180 4.40 21.48 -20.55
CA ASN A 180 3.07 22.04 -20.31
C ASN A 180 2.74 22.08 -18.81
N LEU A 181 3.10 21.02 -18.05
CA LEU A 181 2.90 20.96 -16.61
C LEU A 181 3.70 22.05 -15.89
N ILE A 182 4.96 22.29 -16.29
CA ILE A 182 5.80 23.36 -15.72
C ILE A 182 5.17 24.74 -15.95
N LYS A 183 4.70 25.02 -17.17
CA LYS A 183 4.03 26.29 -17.49
C LYS A 183 2.78 26.49 -16.64
N TRP A 184 1.97 25.45 -16.49
CA TRP A 184 0.75 25.49 -15.68
C TRP A 184 1.06 25.70 -14.19
N MET A 185 2.04 24.97 -13.63
CA MET A 185 2.47 25.15 -12.23
C MET A 185 2.92 26.58 -11.91
N ILE A 186 3.62 27.23 -12.85
CA ILE A 186 4.09 28.61 -12.69
C ILE A 186 2.92 29.60 -12.81
N ALA A 187 1.98 29.36 -13.73
CA ALA A 187 0.81 30.21 -13.91
C ALA A 187 -0.10 30.21 -12.67
N GLU A 188 -0.36 29.03 -12.11
CA GLU A 188 -1.18 28.83 -10.91
C GLU A 188 -0.42 29.14 -9.59
N LYS A 189 0.84 29.58 -9.68
CA LYS A 189 1.71 29.88 -8.52
C LYS A 189 1.82 28.73 -7.51
N LEU A 190 1.78 27.48 -7.98
CA LEU A 190 1.87 26.27 -7.15
C LEU A 190 3.30 25.96 -6.70
N ALA A 191 4.31 26.50 -7.39
CA ALA A 191 5.71 26.35 -7.04
C ALA A 191 6.55 27.50 -7.60
N ASP A 192 7.68 27.79 -6.95
CA ASP A 192 8.67 28.74 -7.45
C ASP A 192 9.24 28.30 -8.81
N LYS A 193 9.58 29.28 -9.66
CA LYS A 193 10.18 29.04 -10.99
C LYS A 193 11.41 28.11 -10.96
N LYS A 194 12.16 28.11 -9.85
CA LYS A 194 13.34 27.25 -9.66
C LYS A 194 12.99 25.80 -9.30
N LYS A 195 11.91 25.57 -8.55
CA LYS A 195 11.49 24.24 -8.07
C LYS A 195 10.49 23.55 -9.02
N ALA A 196 9.73 24.32 -9.80
CA ALA A 196 8.69 23.81 -10.69
C ALA A 196 9.18 22.71 -11.66
N PRO A 197 10.37 22.81 -12.33
CA PRO A 197 10.84 21.75 -13.21
C PRO A 197 11.09 20.41 -12.50
N THR A 198 11.69 20.46 -11.32
CA THR A 198 11.99 19.27 -10.52
C THR A 198 10.71 18.61 -10.02
N LEU A 199 9.77 19.41 -9.50
CA LEU A 199 8.48 18.91 -9.01
C LEU A 199 7.62 18.33 -10.14
N ALA A 200 7.58 19.00 -11.30
CA ALA A 200 6.87 18.48 -12.47
C ALA A 200 7.45 17.15 -12.95
N LYS A 201 8.79 17.02 -12.98
CA LYS A 201 9.45 15.76 -13.33
C LYS A 201 9.09 14.65 -12.34
N LEU A 202 9.21 14.92 -11.04
CA LEU A 202 8.86 13.95 -9.99
C LEU A 202 7.39 13.51 -10.09
N MET A 203 6.48 14.44 -10.42
CA MET A 203 5.07 14.15 -10.60
C MET A 203 4.81 13.24 -11.80
N VAL A 204 5.43 13.54 -12.94
CA VAL A 204 5.32 12.69 -14.15
C VAL A 204 5.89 11.30 -13.89
N ASP A 205 7.05 11.19 -13.23
CA ASP A 205 7.68 9.91 -12.91
C ASP A 205 6.81 9.08 -11.93
N THR A 206 6.23 9.73 -10.92
CA THR A 206 5.32 9.10 -9.94
C THR A 206 4.04 8.63 -10.65
N LEU A 207 3.47 9.47 -11.51
CA LEU A 207 2.27 9.11 -12.28
C LEU A 207 2.53 7.94 -13.25
N ALA A 208 3.68 7.93 -13.93
CA ALA A 208 4.05 6.84 -14.83
C ALA A 208 4.19 5.51 -14.07
N SER A 209 4.77 5.53 -12.87
CA SER A 209 4.88 4.36 -12.01
C SER A 209 3.51 3.87 -11.55
N LEU A 210 2.67 4.74 -10.99
CA LEU A 210 1.39 4.35 -10.38
C LEU A 210 0.33 3.95 -11.41
N THR A 211 0.29 4.60 -12.58
CA THR A 211 -0.66 4.26 -13.64
C THR A 211 -0.37 2.93 -14.34
N SER A 212 0.79 2.31 -14.08
CA SER A 212 1.06 0.94 -14.55
C SER A 212 0.24 -0.12 -13.80
N LYS A 213 -0.19 0.19 -12.57
CA LYS A 213 -0.84 -0.76 -11.66
C LYS A 213 -2.27 -0.33 -11.27
N TYR A 214 -2.52 0.97 -11.19
CA TYR A 214 -3.78 1.53 -10.70
C TYR A 214 -4.45 2.42 -11.74
N LYS A 215 -5.78 2.47 -11.70
CA LYS A 215 -6.57 3.36 -12.54
C LYS A 215 -6.45 4.82 -12.08
N GLU A 216 -6.63 5.75 -13.00
CA GLU A 216 -6.54 7.20 -12.74
C GLU A 216 -7.56 7.65 -11.68
N LYS A 217 -8.77 7.06 -11.68
CA LYS A 217 -9.80 7.32 -10.66
C LYS A 217 -9.32 6.95 -9.25
N THR A 218 -8.62 5.83 -9.11
CA THR A 218 -8.04 5.36 -7.84
C THR A 218 -7.01 6.36 -7.32
N LEU A 219 -6.14 6.88 -8.21
CA LEU A 219 -5.13 7.88 -7.86
C LEU A 219 -5.77 9.15 -7.30
N LEU A 220 -6.81 9.64 -7.96
CA LEU A 220 -7.54 10.84 -7.52
C LEU A 220 -8.22 10.60 -6.17
N ASN A 221 -8.92 9.48 -6.00
CA ASN A 221 -9.64 9.17 -4.75
C ASN A 221 -8.70 9.01 -3.54
N VAL A 222 -7.54 8.37 -3.73
CA VAL A 222 -6.54 8.23 -2.66
C VAL A 222 -5.87 9.57 -2.35
N ALA A 223 -5.57 10.40 -3.35
CA ALA A 223 -4.99 11.73 -3.14
C ALA A 223 -5.92 12.66 -2.33
N GLU A 224 -7.24 12.50 -2.46
CA GLU A 224 -8.21 13.29 -1.69
C GLU A 224 -8.14 13.00 -0.18
N ASN A 225 -7.96 11.73 0.19
CA ASN A 225 -8.00 11.23 1.56
C ASN A 225 -6.60 10.96 2.14
N GLU A 226 -5.55 11.46 1.50
CA GLU A 226 -4.16 11.17 1.84
C GLU A 226 -3.78 11.61 3.26
N LEU A 227 -4.29 12.78 3.71
CA LEU A 227 -4.04 13.28 5.06
C LEU A 227 -4.64 12.37 6.13
N GLU A 228 -5.91 12.00 5.98
CA GLU A 228 -6.61 11.09 6.89
C GLU A 228 -5.90 9.74 6.95
N PHE A 229 -5.48 9.21 5.79
CA PHE A 229 -4.78 7.94 5.72
C PHE A 229 -3.46 7.92 6.49
N TYR A 230 -2.64 8.97 6.35
CA TYR A 230 -1.38 9.03 7.10
C TYR A 230 -1.62 9.22 8.60
N GLU A 231 -2.63 10.00 9.00
CA GLU A 231 -3.01 10.16 10.41
C GLU A 231 -3.46 8.84 11.02
N GLU A 232 -4.29 8.05 10.32
CA GLU A 232 -4.66 6.68 10.71
C GLU A 232 -3.45 5.72 10.77
N SER A 233 -2.38 6.05 10.07
CA SER A 233 -1.14 5.26 10.01
C SER A 233 -0.08 5.75 11.00
N ARG A 234 -0.34 6.82 11.75
CA ARG A 234 0.62 7.47 12.65
C ARG A 234 1.15 6.53 13.71
N GLU A 235 0.27 5.90 14.49
CA GLU A 235 0.67 4.95 15.55
C GLU A 235 1.52 3.80 15.02
N PHE A 236 1.23 3.34 13.81
CA PHE A 236 2.01 2.29 13.15
C PHE A 236 3.42 2.79 12.81
N LEU A 237 3.55 3.98 12.22
CA LEU A 237 4.84 4.58 11.87
C LEU A 237 5.67 4.88 13.13
N GLU A 238 5.06 5.40 14.20
CA GLU A 238 5.74 5.67 15.47
C GLU A 238 6.33 4.40 16.08
N ARG A 239 5.55 3.30 16.10
CA ARG A 239 6.02 2.00 16.58
C ARG A 239 7.15 1.45 15.71
N GLU A 240 7.04 1.61 14.40
CA GLU A 240 7.98 1.02 13.44
C GLU A 240 9.34 1.72 13.45
N PHE A 241 9.36 3.04 13.61
CA PHE A 241 10.59 3.83 13.65
C PHE A 241 11.07 4.16 15.05
N ASN A 242 10.27 3.86 16.09
CA ASN A 242 10.53 4.23 17.48
C ASN A 242 10.83 5.74 17.61
N ALA A 243 10.05 6.55 16.90
CA ALA A 243 10.20 8.00 16.75
C ALA A 243 8.84 8.68 16.84
N ASN A 244 8.79 9.93 17.29
CA ASN A 244 7.55 10.69 17.25
C ASN A 244 7.23 11.09 15.80
N VAL A 245 6.01 10.84 15.36
CA VAL A 245 5.56 11.16 13.99
C VAL A 245 4.58 12.31 14.08
N GLU A 246 4.84 13.37 13.30
CA GLU A 246 3.91 14.49 13.10
C GLU A 246 3.53 14.55 11.63
N ILE A 247 2.24 14.76 11.37
CA ILE A 247 1.70 14.85 10.02
C ILE A 247 1.06 16.22 9.89
N TYR A 248 1.40 16.92 8.80
CA TYR A 248 0.88 18.24 8.52
C TYR A 248 0.40 18.32 7.07
N SER A 249 -0.63 19.11 6.83
CA SER A 249 -0.95 19.56 5.47
C SER A 249 -0.12 20.80 5.15
N GLU A 250 0.35 20.92 3.92
CA GLU A 250 1.05 22.11 3.43
C GLU A 250 0.23 23.41 3.62
N ASP A 251 -1.10 23.33 3.56
CA ASP A 251 -2.00 24.48 3.71
C ASP A 251 -2.31 24.83 5.17
N GLN A 252 -1.82 24.05 6.14
CA GLN A 252 -2.15 24.25 7.56
C GLN A 252 -1.41 25.45 8.15
N GLU A 253 -2.06 26.19 9.04
CA GLU A 253 -1.42 27.28 9.79
C GLU A 253 -0.47 26.71 10.87
N ASN A 254 0.68 27.38 11.08
CA ASN A 254 1.70 27.02 12.09
C ASN A 254 2.32 25.62 11.93
N ILE A 255 2.66 25.22 10.70
CA ILE A 255 3.43 23.99 10.48
C ILE A 255 4.85 24.09 11.02
N TYR A 256 5.31 23.01 11.67
CA TYR A 256 6.72 22.88 12.06
C TYR A 256 7.52 22.42 10.84
N ASP A 257 8.13 23.35 10.10
CA ASP A 257 8.95 23.04 8.92
C ASP A 257 10.33 23.76 8.91
N PRO A 258 11.31 23.25 9.68
CA PRO A 258 12.64 23.88 9.78
C PRO A 258 13.43 23.93 8.47
N ARG A 259 13.10 23.09 7.48
CA ARG A 259 13.84 22.97 6.22
C ARG A 259 13.01 23.24 4.95
N ASN A 260 11.82 23.82 5.10
CA ASN A 260 10.90 24.10 4.01
C ASN A 260 10.59 22.86 3.12
N LYS A 261 10.44 21.70 3.76
CA LYS A 261 10.15 20.41 3.12
C LYS A 261 8.68 20.28 2.72
N ALA A 262 7.76 21.00 3.36
CA ALA A 262 6.35 21.04 2.96
C ALA A 262 6.18 21.52 1.52
N SER A 263 6.97 22.52 1.09
CA SER A 263 6.94 23.02 -0.29
C SER A 263 7.29 21.97 -1.36
N THR A 264 7.93 20.87 -0.96
CA THR A 264 8.32 19.76 -1.86
C THR A 264 7.31 18.61 -1.90
N ALA A 265 6.30 18.63 -1.03
CA ALA A 265 5.23 17.62 -1.04
C ALA A 265 4.42 17.71 -2.35
N LEU A 266 4.10 16.54 -2.89
CA LEU A 266 3.25 16.34 -4.06
C LEU A 266 2.15 15.35 -3.72
N PRO A 267 1.01 15.35 -4.45
CA PRO A 267 -0.03 14.37 -4.24
C PRO A 267 0.52 12.95 -4.43
N LEU A 268 0.19 12.03 -3.53
CA LEU A 268 0.69 10.64 -3.51
C LEU A 268 2.20 10.53 -3.27
N ARG A 269 2.87 11.62 -2.89
CA ARG A 269 4.30 11.66 -2.57
C ARG A 269 4.56 12.71 -1.48
N PRO A 270 4.35 12.34 -0.21
CA PRO A 270 4.51 13.28 0.88
C PRO A 270 5.95 13.78 1.02
N GLY A 271 6.10 15.02 1.50
CA GLY A 271 7.40 15.54 1.91
C GLY A 271 7.81 14.90 3.25
N ILE A 272 9.10 14.63 3.44
CA ILE A 272 9.62 14.01 4.66
C ILE A 272 10.73 14.88 5.24
N TYR A 273 10.66 15.12 6.54
CA TYR A 273 11.72 15.69 7.35
C TYR A 273 11.99 14.80 8.55
N ILE A 274 13.27 14.64 8.89
CA ILE A 274 13.73 13.78 9.97
C ILE A 274 14.71 14.56 10.84
N GLU A 275 14.60 14.37 12.15
CA GLU A 275 15.47 14.89 13.20
C GLU A 275 15.99 13.77 14.12
#